data_AF-A0A7W3W1T6-F1
#
_entry.id   AF-A0A7W3W1T6-F1
#
_cell.length_a   1.000
_cell.length_b   1.000
_cell.length_c   1.000
_cell.angle_alpha   90.00
_cell.angle_beta   90.00
_cell.angle_gamma   90.00
#
_symmetry.space_group_name_H-M   'P 1'
#
loop_
_entity.id
_entity.type
_entity.pdbx_description
1 polymer ?
#
loop_
_entity_poly.entity_id
_entity_poly.type
_entity_poly.pdbx_seq_one_letter_code
_entity_poly.pdbx_strand_id
1 'polypeptide(L)' 'MSPPHWLRYTTLTWAERNFGFAVAAGHAGHVPVVSRAGNTHTYVAAKLEEIAAALPGLTGEPHPLAAVGAE' A
#
# COMPACT_ATOMS: atom_id res chain seq x y z
N MET A 1 13.40 13.82 -14.37
CA MET A 1 12.68 12.74 -13.65
C MET A 1 11.80 12.00 -14.63
N SER A 2 11.92 10.68 -14.78
CA SER A 2 10.94 9.93 -15.58
C SER A 2 9.53 10.13 -14.98
N PRO A 3 8.50 10.41 -15.81
CA PRO A 3 7.10 10.52 -15.39
C PRO A 3 6.59 9.43 -14.40
N PRO A 4 7.04 8.16 -14.44
CA PRO A 4 6.58 7.14 -13.48
C PRO A 4 6.98 7.37 -12.03
N HIS A 5 8.05 8.11 -11.73
CA HIS A 5 8.56 8.20 -10.36
C HIS A 5 7.70 9.09 -9.46
N TRP A 6 7.25 10.25 -9.96
CA TRP A 6 6.43 11.17 -9.17
C TRP A 6 5.04 10.59 -8.89
N LEU A 7 4.44 9.89 -9.87
CA LEU A 7 3.14 9.25 -9.70
C LEU A 7 3.20 8.16 -8.63
N ARG A 8 4.19 7.26 -8.72
CA ARG A 8 4.43 6.22 -7.71
C ARG A 8 4.64 6.83 -6.32
N TYR A 9 5.49 7.86 -6.21
CA TYR A 9 5.76 8.52 -4.93
C TYR A 9 4.48 9.09 -4.31
N THR A 10 3.66 9.80 -5.10
CA THR A 10 2.40 10.37 -4.62
C THR A 10 1.43 9.30 -4.16
N THR A 11 1.24 8.23 -4.94
CA THR A 11 0.35 7.11 -4.58
C THR A 11 0.80 6.41 -3.30
N LEU A 12 2.09 6.12 -3.15
CA LEU A 12 2.63 5.45 -1.96
C LEU A 12 2.56 6.35 -0.71
N THR A 13 2.86 7.64 -0.86
CA THR A 13 2.77 8.60 0.24
C THR A 13 1.34 8.73 0.73
N TRP A 14 0.37 8.75 -0.19
CA TRP A 14 -1.04 8.78 0.17
C TRP A 14 -1.46 7.48 0.87
N ALA A 15 -1.09 6.31 0.34
CA ALA A 15 -1.43 5.02 0.94
C ALA A 15 -0.87 4.88 2.35
N GLU A 16 0.38 5.29 2.58
CA GLU A 16 1.03 5.22 3.90
C GLU A 16 0.31 6.07 4.94
N ARG A 17 -0.16 7.27 4.57
CA ARG A 17 -0.85 8.18 5.49
C ARG A 17 -2.28 7.76 5.84
N ASN A 18 -2.95 7.03 4.96
CA ASN A 18 -4.36 6.65 5.13
C ASN A 18 -4.54 5.20 5.60
N PHE A 19 -3.64 4.30 5.22
CA PHE A 19 -3.75 2.85 5.47
C PHE A 19 -2.50 2.25 6.12
N GLY A 20 -1.47 3.06 6.36
CA GLY A 20 -0.25 2.64 7.04
C GLY A 20 0.82 2.06 6.12
N PHE A 21 2.02 1.87 6.69
CA PHE A 21 3.22 1.48 5.96
C PHE A 21 3.11 0.12 5.26
N ALA A 22 2.46 -0.86 5.89
CA ALA A 22 2.36 -2.22 5.35
C ALA A 22 1.54 -2.26 4.04
N VAL A 23 0.47 -1.46 3.95
CA VAL A 23 -0.35 -1.31 2.74
C VAL A 23 0.40 -0.57 1.64
N ALA A 24 1.17 0.47 2.00
CA ALA A 24 2.02 1.19 1.05
C ALA A 24 3.14 0.29 0.48
N ALA A 25 3.78 -0.52 1.33
CA ALA A 25 4.78 -1.50 0.90
C ALA A 25 4.18 -2.55 -0.05
N GLY A 26 2.96 -3.05 0.25
CA GLY A 26 2.21 -3.94 -0.63
C GLY A 26 1.91 -3.31 -2.01
N HIS A 27 1.43 -2.07 -2.04
CA HIS A 27 1.19 -1.31 -3.30
C HIS A 27 2.43 -1.13 -4.16
N ALA A 28 3.59 -1.01 -3.51
CA ALA A 28 4.86 -0.85 -4.20
C ALA A 28 5.30 -2.15 -4.91
N GLY A 29 4.59 -3.27 -4.73
CA GLY A 29 4.99 -4.59 -5.20
C GLY A 29 6.16 -5.16 -4.41
N HIS A 30 6.48 -4.58 -3.25
CA HIS A 30 7.48 -5.12 -2.34
C HIS A 30 6.84 -6.27 -1.56
N VAL A 31 6.95 -7.50 -2.07
CA VAL A 31 7.09 -8.68 -1.19
C VAL A 31 8.16 -8.36 -0.15
N PRO A 32 8.05 -8.83 1.11
CA PRO A 32 8.82 -8.32 2.24
C PRO A 32 10.33 -8.36 1.98
N VAL A 33 10.85 -7.29 1.38
CA VAL A 33 12.25 -7.08 1.06
C VAL A 33 12.61 -5.75 1.70
N VAL A 34 12.89 -5.87 2.99
CA VAL A 34 14.05 -5.29 3.69
C VAL A 34 15.06 -4.64 2.74
N SER A 35 14.84 -3.39 2.33
CA SER A 35 15.95 -2.62 1.75
C SER A 35 15.90 -1.11 1.92
N ARG A 36 14.95 -0.51 2.65
CA ARG A 36 15.02 0.95 2.87
C ARG A 36 14.39 1.54 4.14
N ALA A 37 13.90 0.73 5.06
CA ALA A 37 13.42 1.20 6.35
C ALA A 37 14.29 0.58 7.45
N GLY A 38 14.72 1.39 8.42
CA GLY A 38 15.58 0.95 9.52
C GLY A 38 15.05 -0.27 10.28
N ASN A 39 15.90 -0.87 11.12
CA ASN A 39 15.82 -2.17 11.80
C ASN A 39 14.49 -2.62 12.45
N THR A 40 13.40 -1.85 12.43
CA THR A 40 12.13 -2.15 13.13
C THR A 40 10.96 -2.51 12.21
N HIS A 41 11.08 -2.40 10.88
CA HIS A 41 9.95 -2.52 9.95
C HIS A 41 9.67 -3.95 9.39
N THR A 42 10.46 -4.96 9.77
CA THR A 42 10.46 -6.29 9.13
C THR A 42 9.25 -7.19 9.45
N TYR A 43 8.42 -6.85 10.43
CA TYR A 43 7.39 -7.78 10.94
C TYR A 43 5.95 -7.48 10.54
N VAL A 44 5.68 -6.40 9.79
CA VAL A 44 4.30 -6.01 9.43
C VAL A 44 4.10 -6.14 7.93
N ALA A 45 3.22 -7.05 7.53
CA ALA A 45 2.75 -7.23 6.17
C ALA A 45 1.23 -7.06 6.13
N ALA A 46 0.74 -6.35 5.11
CA ALA A 46 -0.70 -6.20 4.88
C ALA A 46 -1.22 -7.44 4.13
N LYS A 47 -2.44 -7.84 4.45
CA LYS A 47 -3.20 -8.83 3.69
C LYS A 47 -3.62 -8.26 2.32
N LEU A 48 -3.97 -9.13 1.40
CA LEU A 48 -4.37 -8.74 0.04
C LEU A 48 -5.60 -7.82 0.06
N GLU A 49 -6.52 -8.05 0.98
CA GLU A 49 -7.76 -7.30 1.15
C GLU A 49 -7.50 -5.91 1.73
N GLU A 50 -6.55 -5.80 2.66
CA GLU A 50 -6.08 -4.51 3.21
C GLU A 50 -5.38 -3.67 2.13
N ILE A 51 -4.60 -4.32 1.26
CA ILE A 51 -4.01 -3.67 0.09
C ILE A 51 -5.12 -3.24 -0.88
N ALA A 52 -6.09 -4.11 -1.16
CA ALA A 52 -7.20 -3.81 -2.05
C ALA A 52 -8.08 -2.64 -1.57
N ALA A 53 -8.23 -2.45 -0.26
CA ALA A 53 -9.04 -1.38 0.32
C ALA A 53 -8.50 0.04 0.04
N ALA A 54 -7.20 0.19 -0.22
CA ALA A 54 -6.62 1.51 -0.48
C ALA A 54 -7.02 2.08 -1.86
N LEU A 55 -7.31 1.21 -2.83
CA LEU A 55 -7.71 1.61 -4.20
C LEU A 55 -9.04 2.39 -4.22
N PRO A 56 -10.15 1.86 -3.67
CA PRO A 56 -11.40 2.62 -3.57
C PRO A 56 -11.27 3.91 -2.77
N GLY A 57 -10.42 3.94 -1.74
CA GLY A 57 -10.16 5.16 -0.97
C GLY A 57 -9.50 6.26 -1.80
N LEU A 58 -8.66 5.90 -2.77
CA LEU A 58 -7.95 6.87 -3.63
C LEU A 58 -8.78 7.29 -4.84
N THR A 59 -9.54 6.36 -5.43
CA THR A 59 -10.21 6.58 -6.72
C THR A 59 -11.72 6.79 -6.61
N GLY A 60 -12.35 6.35 -5.52
CA GLY A 60 -13.81 6.26 -5.39
C GLY A 60 -14.43 5.06 -6.12
N GLU A 61 -13.64 4.26 -6.83
CA GLU A 61 -14.13 3.12 -7.60
C GLU A 61 -14.14 1.85 -6.76
N PRO A 62 -15.22 1.04 -6.81
CA PRO A 62 -15.31 -0.19 -6.02
C PRO A 62 -14.28 -1.23 -6.48
N HIS A 63 -13.68 -1.93 -5.52
CA HIS A 63 -12.71 -2.99 -5.78
C HIS A 63 -13.22 -4.35 -5.28
N PRO A 64 -13.20 -5.42 -6.10
CA PRO A 64 -13.82 -6.72 -5.75
C PRO A 64 -13.20 -7.37 -4.52
N LEU A 65 -11.91 -7.10 -4.24
CA LEU A 65 -11.20 -7.63 -3.07
C LEU A 65 -11.22 -6.70 -1.84
N ALA A 66 -11.82 -5.50 -1.93
CA ALA A 66 -11.88 -4.56 -0.81
C ALA A 66 -13.00 -4.88 0.20
N ALA A 67 -13.87 -5.86 -0.10
CA ALA A 67 -15.05 -6.21 0.70
C ALA A 67 -14.90 -7.49 1.55
N VAL A 68 -13.69 -8.00 1.74
CA VAL A 68 -13.41 -9.21 2.54
C VAL A 68 -12.55 -8.83 3.75
N GLY A 69 -13.18 -8.29 4.79
CA GLY A 69 -12.46 -7.90 6.00
C GLY A 69 -13.32 -7.34 7.13
N ALA A 70 -14.65 -7.53 7.06
CA ALA A 70 -15.54 -7.28 8.18
C ALA A 70 -15.83 -8.62 8.88
N GLU A 71 -14.91 -9.02 9.74
CA GLU A 71 -15.14 -9.97 10.85
C GLU A 71 -14.63 -9.33 12.14
#